data_AF-A0A7K2ZAZ6-F1
#
_entry.id   AF-A0A7K2ZAZ6-F1
#
_cell.length_a   1.000
_cell.length_b   1.000
_cell.length_c   1.000
_cell.angle_alpha   90.00
_cell.angle_beta   90.00
_cell.angle_gamma   90.00
#
_symmetry.space_group_name_H-M   'P 1'
#
loop_
_entity.id
_entity.type
_entity.pdbx_description
1 polymer ?
#
loop_
_entity_poly.entity_id
_entity_poly.type
_entity_poly.pdbx_seq_one_letter_code
_entity_poly.pdbx_strand_id
1 'polypeptide(L)' 'ELKGLTKTLVETRNQAMERLVEQARARGANAVLMMRFDVSEAADVGTEVCAYGTAAVISKV' A
#
# COMPACT_ATOMS: atom_id res chain seq x y z
N GLU A 1 2.23 -7.46 -22.27
CA GLU A 1 2.79 -7.43 -20.91
C GLU A 1 3.73 -8.59 -20.68
N LEU A 2 4.86 -8.36 -20.01
CA LEU A 2 5.80 -9.41 -19.60
C LEU A 2 5.22 -10.07 -18.34
N LYS A 3 4.53 -11.20 -18.48
CA LYS A 3 3.74 -11.85 -17.40
C LYS A 3 4.48 -12.07 -16.07
N GLY A 4 5.81 -12.13 -16.07
CA GLY A 4 6.64 -12.28 -14.87
C GLY A 4 6.81 -10.99 -14.05
N LEU A 5 6.95 -9.84 -14.71
CA LEU A 5 7.11 -8.54 -14.04
C LEU A 5 5.84 -8.13 -13.28
N THR A 6 4.68 -8.51 -13.81
CA THR A 6 3.38 -8.24 -13.20
C THR A 6 3.23 -8.94 -11.85
N LYS A 7 3.80 -10.15 -11.68
CA LYS A 7 3.67 -10.92 -10.43
C LYS A 7 4.44 -10.28 -9.27
N THR A 8 5.72 -9.97 -9.50
CA THR A 8 6.58 -9.34 -8.46
C THR A 8 6.05 -7.97 -8.05
N LEU A 9 5.54 -7.19 -9.01
CA LEU A 9 4.96 -5.88 -8.71
C LEU A 9 3.67 -5.99 -7.87
N VAL A 10 2.82 -6.97 -8.17
CA VAL A 10 1.60 -7.25 -7.38
C VAL A 10 1.96 -7.69 -5.97
N GLU A 11 2.93 -8.60 -5.81
CA GLU A 11 3.40 -9.04 -4.50
C GLU A 11 3.94 -7.87 -3.67
N THR A 12 4.75 -7.00 -4.27
CA THR A 12 5.32 -5.82 -3.60
C THR A 12 4.23 -4.84 -3.14
N ARG A 13 3.24 -4.56 -4.01
CA ARG A 13 2.09 -3.71 -3.65
C ARG A 13 1.25 -4.30 -2.52
N ASN A 14 1.03 -5.61 -2.54
CA ASN A 14 0.27 -6.29 -1.48
C ASN A 14 0.99 -6.20 -0.14
N GLN A 15 2.31 -6.39 -0.11
CA GLN A 15 3.11 -6.25 1.12
C GLN A 15 3.06 -4.82 1.67
N ALA A 16 3.20 -3.80 0.81
CA ALA A 16 3.10 -2.40 1.23
C ALA A 16 1.70 -2.08 1.80
N MET A 17 0.64 -2.57 1.14
CA MET A 17 -0.73 -2.40 1.60
C MET A 17 -1.02 -3.13 2.91
N GLU A 18 -0.48 -4.33 3.11
CA GLU A 18 -0.64 -5.09 4.35
C GLU A 18 -0.08 -4.31 5.55
N ARG A 19 1.12 -3.74 5.40
CA ARG A 19 1.74 -2.86 6.42
C ARG A 19 0.86 -1.63 6.69
N LEU A 20 0.33 -0.98 5.66
CA LEU A 20 -0.58 0.17 5.82
C LEU A 20 -1.84 -0.22 6.63
N VAL A 21 -2.44 -1.36 6.29
CA VAL A 21 -3.66 -1.87 6.96
C VAL A 21 -3.37 -2.23 8.41
N GLU A 22 -2.24 -2.89 8.69
CA GLU A 22 -1.81 -3.21 10.06
C GLU A 22 -1.68 -1.94 10.91
N GLN A 23 -1.02 -0.90 10.39
CA GLN A 23 -0.87 0.37 11.09
C GLN A 23 -2.21 1.10 11.29
N ALA A 24 -3.11 1.05 10.30
CA ALA A 24 -4.45 1.61 10.44
C ALA A 24 -5.25 0.89 11.53
N ARG A 25 -5.22 -0.45 11.55
CA ARG A 25 -5.89 -1.27 12.57
C ARG A 25 -5.33 -1.05 13.96
N ALA A 26 -4.00 -0.95 14.10
CA ALA A 26 -3.34 -0.67 15.37
C ALA A 26 -3.78 0.69 15.97
N ARG A 27 -4.22 1.62 15.12
CA ARG A 27 -4.77 2.94 15.51
C ARG A 27 -6.29 2.94 15.71
N GLY A 28 -6.95 1.77 15.64
CA GLY A 28 -8.39 1.63 15.82
C GLY A 28 -9.22 2.02 14.60
N ALA A 29 -8.61 2.24 13.43
CA ALA A 29 -9.35 2.55 12.21
C ALA A 29 -9.99 1.30 11.60
N ASN A 30 -11.15 1.48 10.96
CA ASN A 30 -11.85 0.45 10.18
C ASN A 30 -11.84 0.74 8.68
N ALA A 31 -11.27 1.87 8.26
CA ALA A 31 -11.10 2.26 6.86
C ALA A 31 -9.79 3.05 6.66
N VAL A 32 -9.28 3.02 5.42
CA VAL A 32 -8.23 3.93 4.95
C VAL A 32 -8.79 4.73 3.79
N LEU A 33 -8.87 6.05 3.94
CA LEU A 33 -9.38 6.97 2.95
C LEU A 33 -8.25 7.54 2.09
N MET A 34 -8.56 7.87 0.84
CA MET A 34 -7.60 8.45 -0.11
C MET A 34 -6.29 7.64 -0.22
N MET A 35 -6.43 6.30 -0.26
CA MET A 35 -5.29 5.40 -0.39
C MET A 35 -4.61 5.54 -1.76
N ARG A 36 -3.28 5.59 -1.76
CA ARG A 36 -2.44 5.69 -2.96
C ARG A 36 -1.18 4.86 -2.82
N PHE A 37 -0.59 4.52 -3.97
CA PHE A 37 0.78 4.03 -4.06
C PHE A 37 1.68 5.16 -4.55
N ASP A 38 2.84 5.32 -3.91
CA ASP A 38 3.99 6.01 -4.50
C ASP A 38 4.99 4.96 -4.98
N VAL A 39 5.61 5.21 -6.13
CA VAL A 39 6.64 4.34 -6.70
C VAL A 39 7.82 5.20 -7.08
N SER A 40 8.94 4.98 -6.40
CA SER A 40 10.20 5.65 -6.67
C SER A 40 11.23 4.63 -7.17
N GLU A 41 11.99 5.02 -8.18
CA GLU A 41 13.10 4.22 -8.70
C GLU A 41 14.40 4.94 -8.34
N ALA A 42 15.29 4.26 -7.63
CA ALA A 42 16.65 4.74 -7.37
C ALA A 42 17.63 3.83 -8.11
N ALA A 43 18.49 4.45 -8.93
CA ALA A 43 19.35 3.77 -9.90
C ALA A 43 20.20 2.62 -9.32
N ASP A 44 20.53 2.67 -8.02
CA ASP A 44 21.37 1.67 -7.34
C ASP A 44 20.64 0.89 -6.21
N VAL A 45 19.40 1.25 -5.89
CA VAL A 45 18.66 0.68 -4.72
C VAL A 45 17.45 -0.15 -5.17
N GLY A 46 17.00 0.04 -6.41
CA GLY A 46 15.85 -0.66 -6.98
C GLY A 46 14.56 0.18 -6.93
N THR A 47 13.42 -0.49 -7.11
CA THR A 47 12.09 0.14 -7.09
C THR A 47 11.49 0.03 -5.69
N GLU A 48 11.20 1.16 -5.06
CA GLU A 48 10.46 1.23 -3.81
C GLU A 48 8.97 1.45 -4.11
N VAL A 49 8.11 0.76 -3.37
CA VAL A 49 6.65 0.95 -3.43
C VAL A 49 6.15 1.27 -2.03
N CYS A 50 5.58 2.46 -1.88
CA CYS A 50 5.01 2.92 -0.62
C CYS A 50 3.49 3.03 -0.73
N ALA A 51 2.76 2.54 0.28
CA ALA A 51 1.31 2.65 0.38
C ALA A 51 0.94 3.62 1.50
N TYR A 52 0.11 4.62 1.22
CA TYR A 52 -0.29 5.64 2.20
C TYR A 52 -1.74 6.08 2.03
N GLY A 53 -2.30 6.67 3.09
CA GLY A 53 -3.67 7.18 3.15
C GLY A 53 -4.05 7.65 4.56
N THR A 54 -5.32 7.97 4.76
CA THR A 54 -5.84 8.48 6.04
C THR A 54 -6.63 7.40 6.77
N ALA A 55 -6.15 6.97 7.93
CA ALA A 55 -6.86 6.04 8.81
C ALA A 55 -8.14 6.71 9.37
N ALA A 56 -9.29 6.05 9.22
CA ALA A 56 -10.59 6.58 9.63
C ALA A 56 -11.48 5.51 10.30
N VAL A 57 -12.40 5.97 11.14
CA VAL A 57 -13.52 5.17 11.65
C VAL A 57 -14.79 5.64 10.96
N ILE A 58 -15.42 4.77 10.20
CA ILE A 58 -16.69 5.04 9.49
C ILE A 58 -17.82 4.15 10.04
N SER A 59 -19.05 4.64 9.97
CA SER A 59 -20.26 3.90 10.33
C SER A 59 -21.31 4.00 9.23
N LYS A 60 -22.23 3.05 9.19
CA LYS A 60 -23.41 3.15 8.34
C LYS A 60 -24.25 4.36 8.78
N VAL A 61 -24.88 5.03 7.81
CA VAL A 61 -25.89 6.07 8.04
C VAL A 61 -27.23 5.43 8.37
#